data_AF-A0A4R3A0I7-F1
#
_entry.id   AF-A0A4R3A0I7-F1
#
_cell.length_a   1.000
_cell.length_b   1.000
_cell.length_c   1.000
_cell.angle_alpha   90.00
_cell.angle_beta   90.00
_cell.angle_gamma   90.00
#
_symmetry.space_group_name_H-M   'P 1'
#
loop_
_entity.id
_entity.type
_entity.pdbx_description
1 polymer ?
#
loop_
_entity_poly.entity_id
_entity_poly.type
_entity_poly.pdbx_seq_one_letter_code
_entity_poly.pdbx_strand_id
1 'polypeptide(L)'
;MIVIRKSLALSGLILCLLAGMLPMLKVPIKGNWNLYQTDAALFFITYMIIGITALLFFVRQLTGYRLMTRVAAVWYLISISAVFFKINNYFGWGFADRLLSKSIHMRWGWIVYLVGIALLLLSVKKVKQIEE
;
A
#
# COMPACT_ATOMS: atom_id res chain seq x y z
N MET A 1 -12.11 6.56 -23.96
CA MET A 1 -12.80 5.52 -23.16
C MET A 1 -11.84 4.90 -22.14
N ILE A 2 -12.27 4.60 -20.91
CA ILE A 2 -11.44 3.90 -19.89
C ILE A 2 -11.71 2.39 -20.00
N VAL A 3 -10.65 1.58 -19.99
CA VAL A 3 -10.73 0.12 -20.00
C VAL A 3 -9.92 -0.44 -18.83
N ILE A 4 -10.46 -1.43 -18.12
CA ILE A 4 -9.78 -2.10 -17.00
C ILE A 4 -9.41 -3.53 -17.38
N ARG A 5 -8.13 -3.88 -17.22
CA ARG A 5 -7.61 -5.24 -17.35
C ARG A 5 -7.92 -6.02 -16.09
N LYS A 6 -8.96 -6.86 -16.15
CA LYS A 6 -9.50 -7.60 -14.99
C LYS A 6 -8.46 -8.46 -14.27
N SER A 7 -7.60 -9.17 -15.01
CA SER A 7 -6.55 -10.01 -14.42
C SER A 7 -5.59 -9.19 -13.54
N LEU A 8 -5.05 -8.09 -14.08
CA LEU A 8 -4.15 -7.21 -13.34
C LEU A 8 -4.86 -6.53 -12.15
N ALA A 9 -6.12 -6.13 -12.31
CA ALA A 9 -6.90 -5.52 -11.23
C ALA A 9 -7.09 -6.50 -10.06
N LEU A 10 -7.52 -7.73 -10.35
CA LEU A 10 -7.71 -8.77 -9.33
C LEU A 10 -6.39 -9.16 -8.67
N SER A 11 -5.34 -9.40 -9.45
CA SER A 11 -4.02 -9.71 -8.90
C SER A 11 -3.49 -8.57 -8.03
N GLY A 12 -3.67 -7.32 -8.45
CA GLY A 12 -3.29 -6.13 -7.66
C GLY A 12 -4.05 -6.05 -6.34
N LEU A 13 -5.38 -6.22 -6.37
CA LEU A 13 -6.22 -6.22 -5.16
C LEU A 13 -5.79 -7.34 -4.18
N ILE A 14 -5.60 -8.57 -4.68
CA ILE A 14 -5.19 -9.72 -3.86
C ILE A 14 -3.83 -9.46 -3.24
N LEU A 15 -2.84 -9.00 -4.01
CA LEU A 15 -1.50 -8.72 -3.47
C LEU A 15 -1.54 -7.59 -2.43
N CYS A 16 -2.31 -6.52 -2.64
CA CYS A 16 -2.45 -5.46 -1.64
C CYS A 16 -3.08 -5.96 -0.33
N LEU A 17 -4.10 -6.84 -0.41
CA LEU A 17 -4.73 -7.45 0.76
C LEU A 17 -3.78 -8.39 1.50
N LEU A 18 -3.01 -9.21 0.79
CA LEU A 18 -2.03 -10.11 1.40
C LEU A 18 -0.87 -9.34 2.02
N ALA A 19 -0.43 -8.25 1.37
CA ALA A 19 0.71 -7.46 1.83
C ALA A 19 0.53 -6.97 3.27
N GLY A 20 -0.66 -6.51 3.66
CA GLY A 20 -0.92 -6.03 5.02
C GLY A 20 -0.70 -7.09 6.12
N MET A 21 -0.74 -8.37 5.77
CA MET A 21 -0.51 -9.52 6.67
C MET A 21 0.94 -9.99 6.67
N LEU A 22 1.74 -9.58 5.69
CA LEU A 22 3.14 -9.97 5.56
C LEU A 22 4.05 -9.13 6.48
N PRO A 23 5.26 -9.62 6.78
CA PRO A 23 6.26 -8.85 7.52
C PRO A 23 6.57 -7.50 6.86
N MET A 24 6.19 -6.42 7.53
CA MET A 24 6.48 -5.02 7.18
C MET A 24 7.71 -4.50 7.91
N LEU A 25 7.90 -4.92 9.17
CA LEU A 25 9.04 -4.55 10.00
C LEU A 25 9.64 -5.77 10.69
N LYS A 26 10.93 -5.69 11.02
CA LYS A 26 11.59 -6.57 11.99
C LYS A 26 11.89 -5.75 13.23
N VAL A 27 11.31 -6.14 14.36
CA VAL A 27 11.58 -5.56 15.68
C VAL A 27 12.44 -6.56 16.47
N PRO A 28 13.51 -6.12 17.17
CA PRO A 28 14.49 -7.02 17.79
C PRO A 28 13.90 -8.00 18.81
N ILE A 29 12.90 -7.58 19.60
CA ILE A 29 12.34 -8.40 20.69
C ILE A 29 11.15 -9.24 20.21
N LYS A 30 10.23 -8.65 19.45
CA LYS A 30 8.97 -9.28 19.04
C LYS A 30 9.00 -9.90 17.63
N GLY A 31 10.11 -9.79 16.90
CA GLY A 31 10.30 -10.41 15.59
C GLY A 31 9.63 -9.65 14.44
N ASN A 32 9.06 -10.39 13.49
CA ASN A 32 8.45 -9.81 12.29
C ASN A 32 7.06 -9.24 12.62
N TRP A 33 6.85 -7.97 12.32
CA TRP A 33 5.58 -7.29 12.49
C TRP A 33 4.89 -7.09 11.16
N ASN A 34 3.59 -7.32 11.12
CA ASN A 34 2.75 -6.95 9.98
C ASN A 34 2.33 -5.47 10.07
N LEU A 35 1.47 -5.03 9.14
CA LEU A 35 1.07 -3.63 9.06
C LEU A 35 0.24 -3.19 10.29
N TYR A 36 -0.64 -4.07 10.79
CA TYR A 36 -1.47 -3.80 11.98
C TYR A 36 -0.62 -3.58 13.24
N GLN A 37 0.37 -4.44 13.45
CA GLN A 37 1.29 -4.33 14.58
C GLN A 37 2.20 -3.11 14.46
N THR A 38 2.57 -2.72 13.23
CA THR A 38 3.37 -1.53 12.96
C THR A 38 2.62 -0.25 13.34
N ASP A 39 1.37 -0.14 12.89
CA ASP A 39 0.49 0.97 13.21
C ASP A 39 -0.97 0.63 12.82
N ALA A 40 -1.86 0.58 13.81
CA ALA A 40 -3.26 0.19 13.58
C ALA A 40 -4.00 1.17 12.67
N ALA A 41 -3.74 2.48 12.78
CA ALA A 41 -4.39 3.47 11.93
C ALA A 41 -3.95 3.31 10.48
N LEU A 42 -2.66 3.12 10.25
CA LEU A 42 -2.10 2.89 8.93
C LEU A 42 -2.65 1.59 8.30
N PHE A 43 -2.85 0.53 9.08
CA PHE A 43 -3.53 -0.68 8.65
C PHE A 43 -4.97 -0.41 8.21
N PHE A 44 -5.80 0.20 9.06
CA PHE A 44 -7.22 0.42 8.73
C PHE A 44 -7.41 1.35 7.54
N ILE A 45 -6.62 2.43 7.43
CA ILE A 45 -6.70 3.33 6.27
C ILE A 45 -6.29 2.60 4.99
N THR A 46 -5.24 1.77 5.05
CA THR A 46 -4.83 0.95 3.91
C THR A 46 -5.96 0.02 3.44
N TYR A 47 -6.55 -0.75 4.34
CA TYR A 47 -7.62 -1.68 3.99
C TYR A 47 -8.91 -0.98 3.56
N MET A 48 -9.21 0.20 4.12
CA MET A 48 -10.32 1.04 3.65
C MET A 48 -10.11 1.49 2.20
N ILE A 49 -8.92 2.00 1.86
CA ILE A 49 -8.60 2.43 0.50
C ILE A 49 -8.67 1.24 -0.48
N ILE A 50 -8.09 0.10 -0.12
CA ILE A 50 -8.14 -1.11 -0.95
C ILE A 50 -9.57 -1.65 -1.06
N GLY A 51 -10.35 -1.62 0.02
CA GLY A 51 -11.75 -2.05 0.04
C GLY A 51 -12.66 -1.19 -0.85
N ILE A 52 -12.52 0.14 -0.78
CA ILE A 52 -13.23 1.06 -1.69
C ILE A 52 -12.79 0.82 -3.14
N THR A 53 -11.49 0.63 -3.38
CA THR A 53 -10.97 0.31 -4.72
C THR A 53 -11.60 -0.98 -5.26
N ALA A 54 -11.69 -2.03 -4.45
CA ALA A 54 -12.34 -3.29 -4.82
C ALA A 54 -13.84 -3.10 -5.10
N LEU A 55 -14.55 -2.36 -4.26
CA LEU A 55 -15.97 -2.08 -4.44
C LEU A 55 -16.25 -1.38 -5.78
N LEU A 56 -15.47 -0.35 -6.11
CA LEU A 56 -15.60 0.37 -7.38
C LEU A 56 -15.28 -0.51 -8.59
N PHE A 57 -14.34 -1.45 -8.44
CA PHE A 57 -14.06 -2.47 -9.47
C PHE A 57 -15.27 -3.37 -9.71
N PHE A 58 -15.88 -3.93 -8.65
CA PHE A 58 -17.00 -4.87 -8.77
C PHE A 58 -18.30 -4.20 -9.25
N VAL A 59 -18.58 -2.97 -8.82
CA VAL A 59 -19.73 -2.16 -9.29
C VAL A 59 -19.48 -1.58 -10.71
N ARG A 60 -18.31 -1.85 -11.31
CA ARG A 60 -17.92 -1.37 -12.65
C ARG A 60 -17.88 0.16 -12.77
N GLN A 61 -17.62 0.86 -11.68
CA GLN A 61 -17.46 2.32 -11.65
C GLN A 61 -16.03 2.66 -12.13
N LEU A 62 -15.84 2.75 -13.45
CA LEU A 62 -14.51 2.80 -14.07
C LEU A 62 -13.69 4.05 -13.70
N THR A 63 -14.37 5.21 -13.63
CA THR A 63 -13.72 6.49 -13.35
C THR A 63 -13.25 6.56 -11.90
N GLY A 64 -14.10 6.13 -10.97
CA GLY A 64 -13.83 6.03 -9.54
C GLY A 64 -12.75 5.00 -9.24
N TYR A 65 -12.82 3.81 -9.84
CA TYR A 65 -11.76 2.80 -9.72
C TYR A 65 -10.41 3.40 -10.13
N ARG A 66 -10.34 4.06 -11.29
CA ARG A 66 -9.11 4.70 -11.77
C ARG A 66 -8.60 5.81 -10.85
N LEU A 67 -9.48 6.58 -10.24
CA LEU A 67 -9.09 7.57 -9.24
C LEU A 67 -8.50 6.86 -8.01
N MET A 68 -9.19 5.83 -7.53
CA MET A 68 -8.80 5.10 -6.33
C MET A 68 -7.51 4.31 -6.49
N THR A 69 -7.17 3.79 -7.67
CA THR A 69 -5.85 3.17 -7.89
C THR A 69 -4.71 4.19 -7.76
N ARG A 70 -4.95 5.46 -8.12
CA ARG A 70 -3.98 6.55 -7.91
C ARG A 70 -3.91 6.96 -6.44
N VAL A 71 -5.07 7.07 -5.77
CA VAL A 71 -5.12 7.32 -4.32
C VAL A 71 -4.37 6.23 -3.56
N ALA A 72 -4.56 4.96 -3.92
CA ALA A 72 -3.83 3.84 -3.33
C ALA A 72 -2.32 3.94 -3.56
N ALA A 73 -1.88 4.39 -4.74
CA ALA A 73 -0.47 4.59 -5.03
C ALA A 73 0.15 5.75 -4.23
N VAL A 74 -0.56 6.87 -4.12
CA VAL A 74 -0.14 8.00 -3.27
C VAL A 74 -0.09 7.57 -1.80
N TRP A 75 -1.11 6.85 -1.34
CA TRP A 75 -1.17 6.32 0.01
C TRP A 75 -0.01 5.36 0.30
N TYR A 76 0.35 4.48 -0.63
CA TYR A 76 1.53 3.62 -0.51
C TYR A 76 2.79 4.45 -0.22
N LEU A 77 3.05 5.50 -1.00
CA LEU A 77 4.20 6.37 -0.79
C LEU A 77 4.16 7.06 0.58
N ILE A 78 3.01 7.59 0.97
CA ILE A 78 2.83 8.21 2.30
C ILE A 78 3.10 7.18 3.41
N SER A 79 2.55 5.98 3.27
CA SER A 79 2.62 4.93 4.29
C SER A 79 4.05 4.43 4.52
N ILE A 80 4.80 4.15 3.44
CA ILE A 80 6.18 3.69 3.54
C ILE A 80 7.09 4.81 4.08
N SER A 81 6.87 6.07 3.66
CA SER A 81 7.60 7.22 4.17
C SER A 81 7.30 7.48 5.64
N ALA A 82 6.04 7.40 6.07
CA ALA A 82 5.65 7.58 7.46
C ALA A 82 6.32 6.54 8.35
N VAL A 83 6.28 5.27 7.95
CA VAL A 83 6.97 4.19 8.70
C VAL A 83 8.48 4.40 8.68
N PHE A 84 9.06 4.76 7.54
CA PHE A 84 10.50 5.03 7.43
C PHE A 84 10.94 6.16 8.38
N PHE A 85 10.24 7.29 8.41
CA PHE A 85 10.56 8.39 9.31
C PHE A 85 10.34 8.03 10.78
N LYS A 86 9.28 7.26 11.08
CA LYS A 86 8.98 6.75 12.44
C LYS A 86 10.11 5.86 12.95
N ILE A 87 10.57 4.88 12.17
CA ILE A 87 11.63 3.96 12.61
C ILE A 87 13.02 4.61 12.66
N ASN A 88 13.26 5.67 11.87
CA ASN A 88 14.53 6.42 11.91
C ASN A 88 14.54 7.55 12.96
N ASN A 89 13.52 7.63 13.81
CA ASN A 89 13.42 8.59 14.90
C ASN A 89 13.46 10.06 14.46
N TYR A 90 12.90 10.38 13.29
CA TYR A 90 12.76 11.77 12.83
C TYR A 90 11.74 12.58 13.67
N PHE A 91 10.90 11.90 14.44
CA PHE A 91 9.90 12.53 15.32
C PHE A 91 10.31 12.63 16.81
N GLY A 92 11.42 11.96 17.21
CA GLY A 92 12.36 12.36 18.27
C GLY A 92 11.91 12.50 19.72
N TRP A 93 11.78 11.43 20.52
CA TRP A 93 11.47 11.52 21.97
C TRP A 93 12.41 10.64 22.87
N GLY A 94 13.74 10.83 22.78
CA GLY A 94 14.68 10.37 23.82
C GLY A 94 15.87 9.49 23.38
N PHE A 95 16.84 9.30 24.28
CA PHE A 95 18.08 8.54 24.04
C PHE A 95 17.82 7.04 23.79
N ALA A 96 16.85 6.45 24.49
CA ALA A 96 16.45 5.05 24.30
C ALA A 96 15.84 4.79 22.90
N ASP A 97 15.05 5.74 22.39
CA ASP A 97 14.46 5.67 21.04
C ASP A 97 15.53 5.70 19.95
N ARG A 98 16.69 6.35 20.17
CA ARG A 98 17.81 6.37 19.22
C ARG A 98 18.59 5.05 19.16
N LEU A 99 18.59 4.26 20.23
CA LEU A 99 19.23 2.93 20.25
C LEU A 99 18.31 1.87 19.63
N LEU A 100 17.01 1.97 19.87
CA LEU A 100 16.00 1.06 19.31
C LEU A 100 15.73 1.32 17.82
N SER A 101 15.79 2.58 17.37
CA SER A 101 15.57 2.97 15.97
C SER A 101 16.54 2.28 15.00
N LYS A 102 17.82 2.16 15.37
CA LYS A 102 18.83 1.46 14.55
C LYS A 102 18.58 -0.04 14.41
N SER A 103 17.75 -0.62 15.27
CA SER A 103 17.51 -2.07 15.30
C SER A 103 16.24 -2.47 14.53
N ILE A 104 15.38 -1.51 14.17
CA ILE A 104 14.13 -1.77 13.43
C ILE A 104 14.40 -1.67 11.93
N HIS A 105 14.07 -2.74 11.19
CA HIS A 105 14.36 -2.83 9.77
C HIS A 105 13.08 -3.06 8.95
N MET A 106 12.99 -2.40 7.79
CA MET A 106 11.94 -2.67 6.80
C MET A 106 12.06 -4.10 6.27
N ARG A 107 10.92 -4.74 6.00
CA ARG A 107 10.84 -6.10 5.48
C ARG A 107 10.14 -6.14 4.12
N TRP A 108 10.18 -7.31 3.48
CA TRP A 108 9.75 -7.52 2.10
C TRP A 108 8.24 -7.36 1.86
N GLY A 109 7.40 -7.27 2.91
CA GLY A 109 5.97 -6.98 2.77
C GLY A 109 5.70 -5.66 2.02
N TRP A 110 6.58 -4.66 2.15
CA TRP A 110 6.52 -3.41 1.38
C TRP A 110 6.68 -3.64 -0.13
N ILE A 111 7.55 -4.58 -0.53
CA ILE A 111 7.77 -4.93 -1.93
C ILE A 111 6.51 -5.59 -2.51
N VAL A 112 5.89 -6.51 -1.77
CA VAL A 112 4.62 -7.12 -2.19
C VAL A 112 3.53 -6.07 -2.33
N TYR A 113 3.47 -5.13 -1.39
CA TYR A 113 2.52 -4.02 -1.46
C TYR A 113 2.76 -3.16 -2.71
N LEU A 114 4.01 -2.80 -2.99
CA LEU A 114 4.41 -2.04 -4.18
C LEU A 114 4.00 -2.76 -5.47
N VAL A 115 4.24 -4.08 -5.56
CA VAL A 115 3.84 -4.87 -6.73
C VAL A 115 2.31 -4.86 -6.89
N GLY A 116 1.55 -5.02 -5.80
CA GLY A 116 0.10 -4.91 -5.83
C GLY A 116 -0.37 -3.55 -6.37
N ILE A 117 0.21 -2.45 -5.86
CA ILE A 117 -0.07 -1.09 -6.33
C ILE A 117 0.29 -0.90 -7.81
N ALA A 118 1.44 -1.41 -8.25
CA ALA A 118 1.85 -1.35 -9.65
C ALA A 118 0.85 -2.07 -10.56
N LEU A 119 0.38 -3.26 -10.17
CA LEU A 119 -0.65 -4.00 -10.92
C LEU A 119 -1.98 -3.23 -10.98
N LEU A 120 -2.41 -2.60 -9.87
CA LEU A 120 -3.60 -1.75 -9.86
C LEU A 120 -3.47 -0.57 -10.83
N LEU A 121 -2.34 0.12 -10.84
CA LEU A 121 -2.09 1.23 -11.76
C LEU A 121 -2.08 0.77 -13.23
N LEU A 122 -1.35 -0.32 -13.53
CA LEU A 122 -1.23 -0.89 -14.87
C LEU A 122 -2.53 -1.54 -15.36
N SER A 123 -3.46 -1.84 -14.46
CA SER A 123 -4.77 -2.38 -14.83
C SER A 123 -5.63 -1.38 -15.61
N VAL A 124 -5.39 -0.08 -15.45
CA VAL A 124 -6.18 0.97 -16.10
C VAL A 124 -5.53 1.40 -17.42
N LYS A 125 -6.29 1.33 -18.52
CA LYS A 125 -5.92 1.89 -19.82
C LYS A 125 -6.85 3.02 -20.26
N LYS A 126 -6.27 4.09 -20.81
CA LYS A 126 -7.00 5.05 -21.64
C LYS A 126 -6.91 4.63 -23.09
N VAL A 127 -8.05 4.36 -23.72
CA VAL A 127 -8.14 4.29 -25.18
C VAL A 127 -8.24 5.74 -25.66
N LYS A 128 -7.19 6.23 -26.35
CA LYS A 128 -7.28 7.45 -27.15
C LYS A 128 -8.20 7.13 -28.33
N GLN A 129 -9.26 7.92 -28.51
CA GLN A 129 -9.94 7.89 -29.80
C GLN A 129 -8.96 8.47 -30.81
N ILE A 130 -8.68 7.69 -31.85
CA ILE A 130 -8.06 8.22 -33.06
C ILE A 130 -9.20 9.01 -33.70
N GLU A 131 -9.07 10.34 -33.74
CA GLU A 131 -9.93 11.17 -34.58
C GLU A 131 -9.51 10.85 -36.03
N GLU A 132 -10.44 10.26 -36.79
CA GLU A 132 -10.35 10.11 -38.25
C GLU A 132 -10.77 11.42 -38.94
#